data_AF-A0AAP4A064-F1
#
_entry.id   AF-A0AAP4A064-F1
#
_cell.length_a   1.000
_cell.length_b   1.000
_cell.length_c   1.000
_cell.angle_alpha   90.00
_cell.angle_beta   90.00
_cell.angle_gamma   90.00
#
_symmetry.space_group_name_H-M   'P 1'
#
loop_
_entity.id
_entity.type
_entity.pdbx_description
1 polymer ?
#
loop_
_entity_poly.entity_id
_entity_poly.type
_entity_poly.pdbx_seq_one_letter_code
_entity_poly.pdbx_strand_id
1 'polypeptide(L)'
;MAKLNVTVPAVDVEVNGVKYRKVDRDAQIGDIIRYEGDSDYVTKDAFYAVTRFDSAGDPQIVDNDGDEYDLCGEDFVVYAKVSETTGEYREVKRWAEPGERIRIVRKASGEERYENGAEFVVDSADGDGDVRVTVGTRDNVLVELREYNVLEPATAKEPAPRRLTVGDYAKVIANSTIHNYTIGSFVKIVRGDNDESPYIAEKTDGTEGNFLAEKDVELATEAEFLAQKRLKVGEFAKVVAKNRMFTDEHVSVGDVVKITEDDDSSRPFYTDSIDGKTAGWFTESELVRATDEEVAQAKRKLAAETTTADPRSQFAKGEKVRLISGGGKYPLNGYDNGKIYEVATPLYVSHDCGHVIQIVGGDIPQGYAKPEQLAKLTIEVGSTVRLTIEEGKTPRYKWGNVSNGDIGKVTSIDGETARVDFLGQSDWHALLSELTLVTDTEKTQPQPKPVRFKVGEYARTITDVRKDLPKGSLVKITRDDHDSRPFRAVLLDGSDFDYYRQDELERVDAETAKWAVIGREVGEYKDGDVVQVVDDSRLSVGGTIKNGDIVTLQDAGGDLFRLQKVGIDVGNIASPRRFKLVTPVEQRFDRMELTEVEAKAAA
;
A
#
# COMPACT_ATOMS: atom_id res chain seq x y z
N MET A 1 44.30 9.09 -16.83
CA MET A 1 43.29 9.19 -17.92
C MET A 1 41.93 9.40 -17.29
N ALA A 2 41.24 10.48 -17.64
CA ALA A 2 39.81 10.45 -17.97
C ALA A 2 39.38 11.82 -18.53
N LYS A 3 39.57 12.03 -19.84
CA LYS A 3 38.77 13.03 -20.56
C LYS A 3 37.34 12.50 -20.60
N LEU A 4 36.42 13.21 -19.99
CA LEU A 4 35.00 12.90 -20.00
C LEU A 4 34.38 13.33 -21.33
N ASN A 5 33.79 12.38 -22.06
CA ASN A 5 33.07 12.66 -23.29
C ASN A 5 31.69 13.24 -22.95
N VAL A 6 31.46 14.50 -23.32
CA VAL A 6 30.21 15.24 -23.08
C VAL A 6 29.39 15.29 -24.37
N THR A 7 28.10 14.94 -24.29
CA THR A 7 27.10 15.21 -25.35
C THR A 7 26.17 16.31 -24.86
N VAL A 8 26.12 17.44 -25.57
CA VAL A 8 25.45 18.68 -25.12
C VAL A 8 24.05 18.82 -25.73
N PRO A 9 23.03 19.00 -24.88
CA PRO A 9 22.04 20.05 -25.04
C PRO A 9 22.20 21.10 -23.93
N ALA A 10 22.06 22.39 -24.27
CA ALA A 10 22.54 23.55 -23.51
C ALA A 10 21.91 23.85 -22.12
N VAL A 11 21.29 22.87 -21.46
CA VAL A 11 20.66 23.03 -20.13
C VAL A 11 21.05 21.92 -19.16
N ASP A 12 21.19 20.69 -19.65
CA ASP A 12 21.52 19.51 -18.84
C ASP A 12 22.81 18.85 -19.37
N VAL A 13 23.75 18.52 -18.49
CA VAL A 13 25.03 17.86 -18.79
C VAL A 13 25.12 16.55 -18.03
N GLU A 14 25.61 15.50 -18.68
CA GLU A 14 25.84 14.20 -18.03
C GLU A 14 27.33 14.00 -17.80
N VAL A 15 27.72 13.80 -16.54
CA VAL A 15 29.12 13.60 -16.13
C VAL A 15 29.15 12.33 -15.28
N ASN A 16 29.93 11.33 -15.72
CA ASN A 16 30.05 10.01 -15.06
C ASN A 16 28.69 9.29 -14.82
N GLY A 17 27.74 9.39 -15.76
CA GLY A 17 26.41 8.77 -15.63
C GLY A 17 25.45 9.50 -14.70
N VAL A 18 25.84 10.68 -14.19
CA VAL A 18 25.00 11.55 -13.37
C VAL A 18 24.61 12.78 -14.19
N LYS A 19 23.31 13.09 -14.24
CA LYS A 19 22.79 14.29 -14.92
C LYS A 19 22.87 15.50 -13.98
N TYR A 20 23.32 16.62 -14.52
CA TYR A 20 23.41 17.91 -13.86
C TYR A 20 22.72 18.97 -14.72
N ARG A 21 22.09 19.97 -14.11
CA ARG A 21 21.37 21.06 -14.79
C ARG A 21 22.02 22.39 -14.46
N LYS A 22 22.19 23.25 -15.46
CA LYS A 22 22.68 24.63 -15.27
C LYS A 22 21.72 25.38 -14.34
N VAL A 23 22.26 25.99 -13.29
CA VAL A 23 21.48 26.80 -12.33
C VAL A 23 22.08 28.19 -12.19
N ASP A 24 21.23 29.17 -11.87
CA ASP A 24 21.63 30.56 -11.60
C ASP A 24 21.55 30.80 -10.09
N ARG A 25 22.51 30.22 -9.36
CA ARG A 25 22.70 30.35 -7.91
C ARG A 25 24.16 30.02 -7.55
N ASP A 26 24.58 30.41 -6.35
CA ASP A 26 25.88 30.04 -5.79
C ASP A 26 26.05 28.51 -5.75
N ALA A 27 27.30 28.06 -5.91
CA ALA A 27 27.64 26.64 -5.88
C ALA A 27 27.38 26.04 -4.49
N GLN A 28 27.07 24.74 -4.44
CA GLN A 28 26.92 23.96 -3.21
C GLN A 28 27.79 22.69 -3.26
N ILE A 29 28.09 22.10 -2.09
CA ILE A 29 28.84 20.85 -2.02
C ILE A 29 28.08 19.76 -2.78
N GLY A 30 28.72 19.12 -3.75
CA GLY A 30 28.12 18.10 -4.62
C GLY A 30 27.59 18.60 -5.96
N ASP A 31 27.60 19.92 -6.21
CA ASP A 31 27.45 20.50 -7.54
C ASP A 31 28.75 20.33 -8.36
N ILE A 32 28.65 20.53 -9.68
CA ILE A 32 29.81 20.69 -10.55
C ILE A 32 29.86 22.09 -11.12
N ILE A 33 31.06 22.63 -11.31
CA ILE A 33 31.29 23.92 -11.96
C ILE A 33 31.96 23.70 -13.31
N ARG A 34 31.62 24.53 -14.28
CA ARG A 34 32.36 24.67 -15.54
C ARG A 34 33.23 25.91 -15.44
N TYR A 35 34.54 25.71 -15.48
CA TYR A 35 35.52 26.79 -15.35
C TYR A 35 35.62 27.60 -16.65
N GLU A 36 35.54 28.93 -16.59
CA GLU A 36 35.55 29.80 -17.79
C GLU A 36 36.89 30.55 -17.99
N GLY A 37 37.75 30.54 -16.96
CA GLY A 37 39.08 31.15 -16.98
C GLY A 37 40.14 30.34 -17.74
N ASP A 38 41.31 30.95 -17.91
CA ASP A 38 42.52 30.31 -18.45
C ASP A 38 43.54 30.14 -17.31
N SER A 39 43.78 28.89 -16.87
CA SER A 39 44.70 28.53 -15.78
C SER A 39 45.58 27.35 -16.17
N ASP A 40 46.81 27.31 -15.67
CA ASP A 40 47.74 26.19 -15.88
C ASP A 40 47.33 24.94 -15.10
N TYR A 41 46.52 25.10 -14.04
CA TYR A 41 46.07 24.03 -13.14
C TYR A 41 44.67 23.52 -13.47
N VAL A 42 43.82 24.39 -14.04
CA VAL A 42 42.41 24.10 -14.34
C VAL A 42 42.14 24.36 -15.82
N THR A 43 41.65 23.34 -16.52
CA THR A 43 41.32 23.44 -17.95
C THR A 43 40.01 24.20 -18.16
N LYS A 44 40.07 25.23 -19.00
CA LYS A 44 38.90 25.97 -19.51
C LYS A 44 37.83 25.06 -20.12
N ASP A 45 36.57 25.38 -19.86
CA ASP A 45 35.37 24.65 -20.27
C ASP A 45 35.23 23.22 -19.69
N ALA A 46 36.17 22.76 -18.85
CA ALA A 46 36.05 21.48 -18.17
C ALA A 46 35.20 21.60 -16.89
N PHE A 47 34.68 20.45 -16.45
CA PHE A 47 33.81 20.35 -15.30
C PHE A 47 34.55 19.79 -14.09
N TYR A 48 34.42 20.46 -12.94
CA TYR A 48 35.06 20.07 -11.69
C TYR A 48 34.01 20.00 -10.57
N ALA A 49 34.17 19.02 -9.67
CA ALA A 49 33.26 18.86 -8.53
C ALA A 49 33.66 19.81 -7.40
N VAL A 50 32.68 20.47 -6.79
CA VAL A 50 32.90 21.28 -5.59
C VAL A 50 33.01 20.36 -4.38
N THR A 51 34.19 20.32 -3.79
CA THR A 51 34.53 19.37 -2.72
C THR A 51 34.35 19.93 -1.33
N ARG A 52 34.58 21.24 -1.15
CA ARG A 52 34.37 21.96 0.12
C ARG A 52 34.34 23.47 -0.10
N PHE A 53 34.03 24.22 0.95
CA PHE A 53 34.16 25.67 1.02
C PHE A 53 35.24 26.02 2.04
N ASP A 54 35.95 27.10 1.79
CA ASP A 54 36.91 27.65 2.75
C ASP A 54 36.20 28.57 3.78
N SER A 55 36.97 29.23 4.64
CA SER A 55 36.42 30.16 5.64
C SER A 55 35.83 31.45 5.06
N ALA A 56 36.19 31.82 3.83
CA ALA A 56 35.61 32.95 3.11
C ALA A 56 34.28 32.57 2.41
N GLY A 57 34.07 31.28 2.18
CA GLY A 57 32.89 30.75 1.51
C GLY A 57 33.10 30.52 0.00
N ASP A 58 34.37 30.46 -0.43
CA ASP A 58 34.74 30.25 -1.83
C ASP A 58 34.82 28.75 -2.15
N PRO A 59 34.27 28.28 -3.30
CA PRO A 59 34.28 26.87 -3.65
C PRO A 59 35.70 26.35 -3.91
N GLN A 60 36.03 25.19 -3.35
CA GLN A 60 37.28 24.47 -3.59
C GLN A 60 37.05 23.28 -4.52
N ILE A 61 37.86 23.19 -5.57
CA ILE A 61 37.87 22.06 -6.51
C ILE A 61 39.18 21.29 -6.43
N VAL A 62 39.22 20.10 -7.01
CA VAL A 62 40.47 19.35 -7.23
C VAL A 62 40.95 19.64 -8.64
N ASP A 63 42.18 20.10 -8.79
CA ASP A 63 42.77 20.46 -10.07
C ASP A 63 43.24 19.26 -10.90
N ASN A 64 43.90 19.52 -12.02
CA ASN A 64 44.40 18.49 -12.93
C ASN A 64 45.56 17.65 -12.36
N ASP A 65 46.28 18.16 -11.36
CA ASP A 65 47.40 17.49 -10.70
C ASP A 65 46.95 16.75 -9.43
N GLY A 66 45.70 16.94 -9.01
CA GLY A 66 45.09 16.30 -7.84
C GLY A 66 45.20 17.11 -6.56
N ASP A 67 45.65 18.36 -6.66
CA ASP A 67 45.75 19.30 -5.56
C ASP A 67 44.47 20.13 -5.42
N GLU A 68 44.28 20.74 -4.25
CA GLU A 68 43.14 21.63 -4.01
C GLU A 68 43.39 22.98 -4.70
N TYR A 69 42.37 23.47 -5.40
CA TYR A 69 42.40 24.75 -6.10
C TYR A 69 41.24 25.64 -5.66
N ASP A 70 41.61 26.85 -5.25
CA ASP A 70 40.72 27.89 -4.74
C ASP A 70 40.14 28.72 -5.88
N LEU A 71 38.81 28.81 -5.95
CA LEU A 71 38.08 29.57 -6.97
C LEU A 71 37.75 31.00 -6.55
N CYS A 72 38.34 31.51 -5.46
CA CYS A 72 38.19 32.91 -5.05
C CYS A 72 38.50 33.89 -6.19
N GLY A 73 37.47 34.62 -6.66
CA GLY A 73 37.60 35.65 -7.69
C GLY A 73 37.63 35.13 -9.14
N GLU A 74 37.34 33.85 -9.35
CA GLU A 74 37.33 33.21 -10.68
C GLU A 74 35.91 33.14 -11.27
N ASP A 75 35.82 33.21 -12.61
CA ASP A 75 34.54 33.10 -13.34
C ASP A 75 34.22 31.63 -13.67
N PHE A 76 33.04 31.16 -13.24
CA PHE A 76 32.57 29.80 -13.49
C PHE A 76 31.03 29.71 -13.56
N VAL A 77 30.54 28.63 -14.19
CA VAL A 77 29.10 28.33 -14.29
C VAL A 77 28.75 27.11 -13.45
N VAL A 78 27.70 27.22 -12.63
CA VAL A 78 27.25 26.15 -11.73
C VAL A 78 26.22 25.23 -12.38
N TYR A 79 26.40 23.92 -12.18
CA TYR A 79 25.45 22.89 -12.56
C TYR A 79 25.07 22.04 -11.33
N ALA A 80 23.79 22.07 -11.00
CA ALA A 80 23.24 21.31 -9.87
C ALA A 80 22.93 19.87 -10.27
N LYS A 81 23.22 18.91 -9.38
CA LYS A 81 22.89 17.49 -9.61
C LYS A 81 21.38 17.31 -9.76
N VAL A 82 20.94 16.76 -10.89
CA VAL A 82 19.53 16.43 -11.13
C VAL A 82 19.26 15.10 -10.43
N SER A 83 18.74 15.16 -9.20
CA SER A 83 18.17 13.99 -8.56
C SER A 83 16.86 13.63 -9.28
N GLU A 84 16.79 12.46 -9.93
CA GLU A 84 15.53 11.87 -10.37
C GLU A 84 14.72 11.47 -9.12
N THR A 85 14.04 12.44 -8.51
CA THR A 85 13.11 12.19 -7.39
C THR A 85 11.80 12.93 -7.62
N THR A 86 11.10 12.58 -8.69
CA THR A 86 9.63 12.68 -8.71
C THR A 86 9.06 11.47 -7.95
N GLY A 87 9.30 11.43 -6.64
CA GLY A 87 8.52 10.60 -5.73
C GLY A 87 7.36 11.45 -5.23
N GLU A 88 6.13 10.96 -5.33
CA GLU A 88 5.00 11.57 -4.61
C GLU A 88 5.32 11.52 -3.12
N TYR A 89 5.26 12.67 -2.43
CA TYR A 89 5.42 12.73 -0.97
C TYR A 89 4.05 12.71 -0.31
N ARG A 90 3.91 11.94 0.77
CA ARG A 90 2.75 12.01 1.65
C ARG A 90 3.05 12.99 2.78
N GLU A 91 2.15 13.94 3.00
CA GLU A 91 2.20 14.81 4.17
C GLU A 91 1.67 14.08 5.41
N VAL A 92 2.47 14.04 6.47
CA VAL A 92 2.11 13.41 7.75
C VAL A 92 2.32 14.40 8.89
N LYS A 93 1.27 14.64 9.68
CA LYS A 93 1.35 15.47 10.89
C LYS A 93 1.96 14.65 12.03
N ARG A 94 3.26 14.84 12.27
CA ARG A 94 4.04 14.27 13.38
C ARG A 94 5.30 15.11 13.63
N TRP A 95 6.03 14.80 14.70
CA TRP A 95 7.36 15.39 14.93
C TRP A 95 8.31 14.97 13.82
N ALA A 96 9.08 15.93 13.31
CA ALA A 96 10.14 15.66 12.36
C ALA A 96 11.46 15.35 13.09
N GLU A 97 12.25 14.45 12.53
CA GLU A 97 13.61 14.17 12.99
C GLU A 97 14.64 14.95 12.16
N PRO A 98 15.85 15.22 12.70
CA PRO A 98 16.94 15.82 11.93
C PRO A 98 17.23 15.04 10.64
N GLY A 99 17.29 15.75 9.52
CA GLY A 99 17.46 15.19 8.18
C GLY A 99 16.16 14.85 7.44
N GLU A 100 14.99 14.90 8.09
CA GLU A 100 13.71 14.73 7.40
C GLU A 100 13.29 15.99 6.65
N ARG A 101 12.50 15.81 5.59
CA ARG A 101 11.88 16.92 4.84
C ARG A 101 10.57 17.33 5.48
N ILE A 102 10.35 18.62 5.62
CA ILE A 102 9.09 19.19 6.11
C ILE A 102 8.54 20.21 5.12
N ARG A 103 7.23 20.43 5.16
CA ARG A 103 6.53 21.49 4.43
C ARG A 103 5.83 22.42 5.42
N ILE A 104 6.03 23.72 5.27
CA ILE A 104 5.32 24.74 6.05
C ILE A 104 3.87 24.79 5.57
N VAL A 105 2.94 24.43 6.44
CA VAL A 105 1.49 24.46 6.16
C VAL A 105 0.81 25.69 6.74
N ARG A 106 1.38 26.27 7.81
CA ARG A 106 0.79 27.44 8.47
C ARG A 106 1.84 28.26 9.21
N LYS A 107 2.46 29.19 8.49
CA LYS A 107 3.39 30.19 9.02
C LYS A 107 2.80 31.02 10.16
N ALA A 108 3.59 31.26 11.20
CA ALA A 108 3.26 32.15 12.31
C ALA A 108 3.06 33.62 11.87
N SER A 109 2.17 34.33 12.55
CA SER A 109 1.90 35.74 12.28
C SER A 109 3.12 36.59 12.64
N GLY A 110 3.76 37.20 11.65
CA GLY A 110 4.96 38.03 11.81
C GLY A 110 6.26 37.37 11.38
N GLU A 111 6.23 36.11 10.93
CA GLU A 111 7.39 35.48 10.31
C GLU A 111 7.49 35.90 8.84
N GLU A 112 8.64 36.43 8.44
CA GLU A 112 8.87 36.97 7.07
C GLU A 112 9.95 36.18 6.31
N ARG A 113 10.64 35.24 6.97
CA ARG A 113 11.78 34.51 6.39
C ARG A 113 11.36 33.35 5.49
N TYR A 114 10.18 32.77 5.71
CA TYR A 114 9.63 31.70 4.87
C TYR A 114 8.15 31.94 4.55
N GLU A 115 7.56 31.09 3.69
CA GLU A 115 6.17 31.17 3.26
C GLU A 115 5.45 29.83 3.38
N ASN A 116 4.11 29.85 3.40
CA ASN A 116 3.32 28.62 3.33
C ASN A 116 3.62 27.89 2.02
N GLY A 117 3.86 26.58 2.12
CA GLY A 117 4.30 25.73 1.03
C GLY A 117 5.82 25.59 0.91
N ALA A 118 6.61 26.37 1.66
CA ALA A 118 8.06 26.22 1.67
C ALA A 118 8.48 24.85 2.25
N GLU A 119 9.48 24.23 1.64
CA GLU A 119 10.02 22.95 2.06
C GLU A 119 11.43 23.11 2.61
N PHE A 120 11.71 22.43 3.72
CA PHE A 120 13.00 22.49 4.40
C PHE A 120 13.45 21.09 4.82
N VAL A 121 14.76 20.92 4.97
CA VAL A 121 15.35 19.78 5.67
C VAL A 121 15.60 20.22 7.11
N VAL A 122 15.20 19.37 8.07
CA VAL A 122 15.35 19.68 9.50
C VAL A 122 16.82 19.58 9.90
N ASP A 123 17.36 20.66 10.46
CA ASP A 123 18.74 20.68 10.98
C ASP A 123 18.82 20.10 12.38
N SER A 124 17.84 20.43 13.23
CA SER A 124 17.72 19.93 14.61
C SER A 124 16.27 20.03 15.09
N ALA A 125 15.92 19.21 16.09
CA ALA A 125 14.58 19.17 16.68
C ALA A 125 14.67 19.32 18.21
N ASP A 126 13.77 20.12 18.77
CA ASP A 126 13.67 20.40 20.20
C ASP A 126 12.63 19.48 20.89
N GLY A 127 12.66 19.42 22.22
CA GLY A 127 11.92 18.43 23.03
C GLY A 127 10.39 18.62 23.07
N ASP A 128 9.89 19.75 22.61
CA ASP A 128 8.48 20.12 22.46
C ASP A 128 7.94 19.88 21.03
N GLY A 129 8.81 19.43 20.11
CA GLY A 129 8.45 19.12 18.72
C GLY A 129 8.70 20.26 17.72
N ASP A 130 9.22 21.39 18.19
CA ASP A 130 9.68 22.47 17.34
C ASP A 130 10.99 22.09 16.63
N VAL A 131 11.19 22.62 15.43
CA VAL A 131 12.32 22.23 14.58
C VAL A 131 13.06 23.44 14.07
N ARG A 132 14.38 23.31 13.92
CA ARG A 132 15.22 24.35 13.35
C ARG A 132 15.54 24.02 11.92
N VAL A 133 15.36 25.00 11.05
CA VAL A 133 15.67 24.92 9.63
C VAL A 133 16.53 26.10 9.20
N THR A 134 17.43 25.84 8.26
CA THR A 134 18.26 26.88 7.67
C THR A 134 17.51 27.52 6.51
N VAL A 135 17.26 28.81 6.63
CA VAL A 135 16.63 29.62 5.59
C VAL A 135 17.71 30.47 4.93
N GLY A 136 17.89 30.32 3.61
CA GLY A 136 18.96 30.99 2.88
C GLY A 136 20.35 30.44 3.25
N THR A 137 21.35 31.31 3.42
CA THR A 137 22.76 30.88 3.60
C THR A 137 23.23 30.83 5.05
N ARG A 138 22.54 31.44 6.02
CA ARG A 138 23.03 31.52 7.42
C ARG A 138 21.96 31.60 8.53
N ASP A 139 20.67 31.67 8.23
CA ASP A 139 19.65 31.89 9.26
C ASP A 139 19.07 30.57 9.76
N ASN A 140 19.45 30.18 10.98
CA ASN A 140 18.81 29.09 11.71
C ASN A 140 17.50 29.60 12.33
N VAL A 141 16.36 29.19 11.75
CA VAL A 141 15.04 29.65 12.15
C VAL A 141 14.29 28.53 12.86
N LEU A 142 13.66 28.87 13.98
CA LEU A 142 12.74 27.98 14.68
C LEU A 142 11.40 27.94 13.94
N VAL A 143 10.93 26.75 13.65
CA VAL A 143 9.63 26.45 13.06
C VAL A 143 8.86 25.63 14.07
N GLU A 144 7.73 26.17 14.53
CA GLU A 144 6.96 25.47 15.57
C GLU A 144 6.24 24.25 15.00
N LEU A 145 5.98 23.24 15.85
CA LEU A 145 5.28 22.02 15.45
C LEU A 145 3.95 22.30 14.73
N ARG A 146 3.25 23.37 15.09
CA ARG A 146 1.99 23.75 14.44
C ARG A 146 2.16 24.22 13.00
N GLU A 147 3.35 24.66 12.61
CA GLU A 147 3.60 25.31 11.32
C GLU A 147 3.95 24.33 10.20
N TYR A 148 4.38 23.10 10.51
CA TYR A 148 4.90 22.15 9.50
C TYR A 148 4.21 20.77 9.47
N ASN A 149 4.29 20.09 8.32
CA ASN A 149 4.02 18.67 8.15
C ASN A 149 5.29 17.96 7.66
N VAL A 150 5.50 16.70 8.04
CA VAL A 150 6.61 15.88 7.54
C VAL A 150 6.26 15.35 6.16
N LEU A 151 7.20 15.45 5.21
CA LEU A 151 7.11 14.89 3.88
C LEU A 151 7.77 13.51 3.87
N GLU A 152 6.94 12.47 3.98
CA GLU A 152 7.39 11.09 3.82
C GLU A 152 7.39 10.74 2.33
N PRO A 153 8.50 10.23 1.76
CA PRO A 153 8.47 9.73 0.39
C PRO A 153 7.49 8.56 0.32
N ALA A 154 6.54 8.55 -0.63
CA ALA A 154 5.64 7.40 -0.83
C ALA A 154 6.42 6.12 -1.22
N THR A 155 7.70 6.27 -1.55
CA THR A 155 8.67 5.20 -1.77
C THR A 155 9.91 5.38 -0.88
N ALA A 156 9.76 5.29 0.45
CA ALA A 156 10.91 5.08 1.32
C ALA A 156 10.59 4.31 2.61
N LYS A 157 10.82 2.99 2.57
CA LYS A 157 11.86 2.33 3.40
C LYS A 157 11.86 0.83 3.08
N GLU A 158 12.91 0.36 2.40
CA GLU A 158 13.46 -0.94 2.79
C GLU A 158 13.95 -0.78 4.24
N PRO A 159 13.48 -1.60 5.19
CA PRO A 159 13.94 -1.51 6.56
C PRO A 159 15.36 -2.09 6.65
N ALA A 160 16.16 -1.50 7.55
CA ALA A 160 17.43 -2.05 8.02
C ALA A 160 17.32 -3.57 8.26
N PRO A 161 18.39 -4.36 8.00
CA PRO A 161 18.32 -5.81 7.88
C PRO A 161 17.65 -6.42 9.10
N ARG A 162 16.39 -6.82 8.91
CA ARG A 162 15.68 -7.64 9.87
C ARG A 162 16.23 -9.06 9.75
N ARG A 163 16.50 -9.70 10.88
CA ARG A 163 16.83 -11.13 10.95
C ARG A 163 15.83 -11.93 10.10
N LEU A 164 16.33 -12.70 9.15
CA LEU A 164 15.49 -13.54 8.28
C LEU A 164 14.72 -14.56 9.13
N THR A 165 13.46 -14.76 8.81
CA THR A 165 12.56 -15.71 9.47
C THR A 165 12.23 -16.88 8.56
N VAL A 166 11.72 -17.97 9.13
CA VAL A 166 11.27 -19.14 8.35
C VAL A 166 10.19 -18.70 7.36
N GLY A 167 10.43 -18.96 6.08
CA GLY A 167 9.61 -18.53 4.95
C GLY A 167 10.24 -17.44 4.09
N ASP A 168 11.25 -16.71 4.59
CA ASP A 168 11.93 -15.66 3.84
C ASP A 168 12.92 -16.25 2.83
N TYR A 169 13.15 -15.53 1.73
CA TYR A 169 14.13 -15.88 0.70
C TYR A 169 15.44 -15.14 0.93
N ALA A 170 16.55 -15.80 0.63
CA ALA A 170 17.88 -15.27 0.92
C ALA A 170 18.85 -15.53 -0.22
N LYS A 171 19.76 -14.59 -0.47
CA LYS A 171 20.92 -14.76 -1.35
C LYS A 171 22.14 -15.11 -0.51
N VAL A 172 22.83 -16.19 -0.86
CA VAL A 172 24.07 -16.59 -0.19
C VAL A 172 25.21 -15.70 -0.68
N ILE A 173 25.86 -14.95 0.19
CA ILE A 173 26.88 -13.96 -0.18
C ILE A 173 28.29 -14.31 0.29
N ALA A 174 28.42 -15.17 1.30
CA ALA A 174 29.70 -15.62 1.83
C ALA A 174 29.61 -17.06 2.32
N ASN A 175 30.75 -17.64 2.72
CA ASN A 175 30.81 -18.98 3.30
C ASN A 175 31.74 -18.97 4.51
N SER A 176 31.28 -18.28 5.57
CA SER A 176 32.06 -18.11 6.79
C SER A 176 31.99 -19.30 7.76
N THR A 177 30.99 -20.18 7.59
CA THR A 177 30.68 -21.29 8.52
C THR A 177 30.82 -22.69 7.92
N ILE A 178 31.39 -22.80 6.71
CA ILE A 178 31.55 -24.06 5.97
C ILE A 178 30.19 -24.73 5.74
N HIS A 179 29.40 -24.14 4.85
CA HIS A 179 28.14 -24.70 4.38
C HIS A 179 28.23 -25.18 2.93
N ASN A 180 27.23 -25.98 2.51
CA ASN A 180 27.16 -26.60 1.18
C ASN A 180 26.25 -25.83 0.19
N TYR A 181 26.01 -24.54 0.44
CA TYR A 181 25.37 -23.63 -0.50
C TYR A 181 26.40 -22.94 -1.39
N THR A 182 26.02 -22.76 -2.66
CA THR A 182 26.83 -22.04 -3.64
C THR A 182 26.73 -20.54 -3.38
N ILE A 183 27.86 -19.84 -3.23
CA ILE A 183 27.87 -18.37 -3.11
C ILE A 183 27.26 -17.77 -4.39
N GLY A 184 26.32 -16.84 -4.21
CA GLY A 184 25.50 -16.24 -5.25
C GLY A 184 24.17 -16.95 -5.53
N SER A 185 23.90 -18.11 -4.92
CA SER A 185 22.62 -18.80 -5.06
C SER A 185 21.53 -18.22 -4.16
N PHE A 186 20.28 -18.39 -4.59
CA PHE A 186 19.10 -18.02 -3.84
C PHE A 186 18.52 -19.25 -3.15
N VAL A 187 18.15 -19.11 -1.89
CA VAL A 187 17.67 -20.18 -1.01
C VAL A 187 16.46 -19.71 -0.21
N LYS A 188 15.61 -20.62 0.25
CA LYS A 188 14.45 -20.31 1.10
C LYS A 188 14.73 -20.74 2.54
N ILE A 189 14.62 -19.85 3.53
CA ILE A 189 14.85 -20.18 4.93
C ILE A 189 13.72 -21.10 5.43
N VAL A 190 14.05 -22.32 5.81
CA VAL A 190 13.09 -23.33 6.31
C VAL A 190 13.19 -23.56 7.82
N ARG A 191 14.33 -23.20 8.43
CA ARG A 191 14.52 -23.27 9.87
C ARG A 191 15.42 -22.12 10.35
N GLY A 192 15.13 -21.58 11.53
CA GLY A 192 16.02 -20.65 12.23
C GLY A 192 16.01 -20.93 13.72
N ASP A 193 17.17 -21.20 14.30
CA ASP A 193 17.33 -21.43 15.75
C ASP A 193 17.90 -20.15 16.40
N ASN A 194 17.42 -19.77 17.59
CA ASN A 194 17.65 -18.43 18.18
C ASN A 194 18.99 -18.25 18.92
N ASP A 195 19.71 -19.32 19.24
CA ASP A 195 20.80 -19.21 20.23
C ASP A 195 22.21 -19.11 19.64
N GLU A 196 22.56 -19.73 18.50
CA GLU A 196 24.00 -19.82 18.10
C GLU A 196 24.29 -19.87 16.58
N SER A 197 23.64 -19.04 15.75
CA SER A 197 23.95 -18.90 14.31
C SER A 197 23.63 -20.09 13.37
N PRO A 198 22.37 -20.56 13.28
CA PRO A 198 22.06 -21.14 11.98
C PRO A 198 20.65 -20.96 11.43
N TYR A 199 20.61 -20.55 10.16
CA TYR A 199 19.49 -20.84 9.27
C TYR A 199 19.71 -22.20 8.59
N ILE A 200 18.66 -22.98 8.40
CA ILE A 200 18.65 -24.01 7.34
C ILE A 200 17.82 -23.43 6.21
N ALA A 201 18.36 -23.53 5.00
CA ALA A 201 17.65 -23.11 3.81
C ALA A 201 17.46 -24.26 2.80
N GLU A 202 16.32 -24.26 2.14
CA GLU A 202 15.98 -25.11 1.01
C GLU A 202 16.58 -24.51 -0.26
N LYS A 203 17.26 -25.36 -1.05
CA LYS A 203 17.81 -25.03 -2.36
C LYS A 203 16.73 -25.12 -3.43
N THR A 204 16.99 -24.61 -4.62
CA THR A 204 16.02 -24.63 -5.75
C THR A 204 15.65 -26.03 -6.24
N ASP A 205 16.45 -27.05 -5.91
CA ASP A 205 16.19 -28.47 -6.19
C ASP A 205 15.29 -29.14 -5.14
N GLY A 206 14.87 -28.40 -4.10
CA GLY A 206 14.04 -28.89 -2.99
C GLY A 206 14.84 -29.61 -1.89
N THR A 207 16.17 -29.65 -1.97
CA THR A 207 17.02 -30.22 -0.92
C THR A 207 17.36 -29.19 0.14
N GLU A 208 17.41 -29.62 1.40
CA GLU A 208 17.91 -28.80 2.49
C GLU A 208 19.43 -28.88 2.56
N GLY A 209 20.08 -27.72 2.74
CA GLY A 209 21.52 -27.66 2.98
C GLY A 209 21.89 -27.71 4.45
N ASN A 210 23.16 -27.44 4.73
CA ASN A 210 23.69 -27.35 6.09
C ASN A 210 23.26 -26.02 6.74
N PHE A 211 23.81 -25.73 7.91
CA PHE A 211 23.54 -24.48 8.60
C PHE A 211 24.24 -23.27 7.95
N LEU A 212 23.52 -22.17 7.78
CA LEU A 212 23.94 -20.86 7.24
C LEU A 212 24.04 -19.83 8.37
N ALA A 213 25.15 -19.09 8.42
CA ALA A 213 25.26 -17.95 9.31
C ALA A 213 24.46 -16.76 8.78
N GLU A 214 23.94 -15.93 9.68
CA GLU A 214 23.20 -14.72 9.30
C GLU A 214 24.02 -13.73 8.47
N LYS A 215 25.34 -13.67 8.71
CA LYS A 215 26.27 -12.84 7.93
C LYS A 215 26.64 -13.41 6.55
N ASP A 216 26.25 -14.66 6.26
CA ASP A 216 26.50 -15.31 4.96
C ASP A 216 25.32 -15.15 4.00
N VAL A 217 24.25 -14.47 4.42
CA VAL A 217 23.00 -14.34 3.65
C VAL A 217 22.46 -12.92 3.65
N GLU A 218 21.91 -12.50 2.52
CA GLU A 218 21.15 -11.24 2.35
C GLU A 218 19.70 -11.55 2.00
N LEU A 219 18.76 -10.64 2.30
CA LEU A 219 17.35 -10.80 1.92
C LEU A 219 17.22 -10.85 0.39
N ALA A 220 16.42 -11.78 -0.10
CA ALA A 220 16.08 -11.91 -1.52
C ALA A 220 14.57 -12.04 -1.71
N THR A 221 14.13 -11.97 -2.96
CA THR A 221 12.73 -12.14 -3.35
C THR A 221 12.43 -13.57 -3.79
N GLU A 222 11.16 -13.95 -3.70
CA GLU A 222 10.67 -15.22 -4.26
C GLU A 222 10.92 -15.33 -5.77
N ALA A 223 10.82 -14.22 -6.49
CA ALA A 223 11.08 -14.16 -7.92
C ALA A 223 12.55 -14.51 -8.25
N GLU A 224 13.52 -14.01 -7.47
CA GLU A 224 14.94 -14.33 -7.64
C GLU A 224 15.24 -15.79 -7.29
N PHE A 225 14.61 -16.33 -6.24
CA PHE A 225 14.69 -17.76 -5.91
C PHE A 225 14.14 -18.65 -7.04
N LEU A 226 12.99 -18.29 -7.59
CA LEU A 226 12.37 -19.03 -8.68
C LEU A 226 13.11 -18.88 -10.01
N ALA A 227 13.81 -17.77 -10.24
CA ALA A 227 14.63 -17.56 -11.43
C ALA A 227 15.81 -18.55 -11.54
N GLN A 228 16.27 -19.12 -10.42
CA GLN A 228 17.29 -20.18 -10.40
C GLN A 228 16.70 -21.59 -10.64
N LYS A 229 15.36 -21.73 -10.66
CA LYS A 229 14.72 -23.02 -10.95
C LYS A 229 14.65 -23.25 -12.46
N ARG A 230 15.38 -24.26 -12.95
CA ARG A 230 15.36 -24.69 -14.36
C ARG A 230 13.92 -24.92 -14.83
N LEU A 231 13.56 -24.32 -15.96
CA LEU A 231 12.24 -24.44 -16.57
C LEU A 231 11.98 -25.89 -17.01
N LYS A 232 10.73 -26.35 -16.89
CA LYS A 232 10.34 -27.72 -17.26
C LYS A 232 9.34 -27.74 -18.42
N VAL A 233 9.32 -28.86 -19.14
CA VAL A 233 8.29 -29.15 -20.15
C VAL A 233 6.90 -28.98 -19.55
N GLY A 234 6.04 -28.23 -20.25
CA GLY A 234 4.70 -27.86 -19.83
C GLY A 234 4.59 -26.49 -19.16
N GLU A 235 5.70 -25.89 -18.72
CA GLU A 235 5.73 -24.54 -18.14
C GLU A 235 5.72 -23.46 -19.24
N PHE A 236 5.27 -22.27 -18.87
CA PHE A 236 5.29 -21.08 -19.72
C PHE A 236 6.47 -20.19 -19.36
N ALA A 237 7.12 -19.66 -20.39
CA ALA A 237 8.25 -18.78 -20.29
C ALA A 237 8.06 -17.55 -21.18
N LYS A 238 8.61 -16.43 -20.74
CA LYS A 238 8.69 -15.19 -21.48
C LYS A 238 10.01 -15.13 -22.21
N VAL A 239 9.95 -14.80 -23.50
CA VAL A 239 11.13 -14.63 -24.35
C VAL A 239 11.83 -13.32 -23.99
N VAL A 240 13.07 -13.39 -23.52
CA VAL A 240 13.89 -12.20 -23.22
C VAL A 240 14.94 -11.91 -24.29
N ALA A 241 15.29 -12.93 -25.08
CA ALA A 241 16.15 -12.81 -26.25
C ALA A 241 15.77 -13.88 -27.28
N LYS A 242 16.08 -13.64 -28.56
CA LYS A 242 15.86 -14.63 -29.62
C LYS A 242 17.01 -14.68 -30.61
N ASN A 243 17.24 -15.85 -31.19
CA ASN A 243 18.19 -16.03 -32.27
C ASN A 243 17.45 -16.43 -33.55
N ARG A 244 17.53 -15.57 -34.58
CA ARG A 244 16.85 -15.75 -35.87
C ARG A 244 17.16 -17.07 -36.58
N MET A 245 18.25 -17.76 -36.26
CA MET A 245 18.60 -19.06 -36.85
C MET A 245 17.84 -20.24 -36.22
N PHE A 246 17.31 -20.09 -35.01
CA PHE A 246 16.73 -21.18 -34.22
C PHE A 246 15.30 -20.91 -33.74
N THR A 247 14.82 -19.66 -33.88
CA THR A 247 13.47 -19.22 -33.51
C THR A 247 12.70 -18.76 -34.73
N ASP A 248 11.38 -18.93 -34.74
CA ASP A 248 10.53 -18.50 -35.85
C ASP A 248 10.40 -16.96 -35.94
N GLU A 249 10.04 -16.45 -37.12
CA GLU A 249 9.91 -15.01 -37.38
C GLU A 249 8.77 -14.37 -36.60
N HIS A 250 7.68 -15.11 -36.36
CA HIS A 250 6.49 -14.58 -35.68
C HIS A 250 6.68 -14.36 -34.16
N VAL A 251 7.76 -14.89 -33.57
CA VAL A 251 8.03 -14.77 -32.14
C VAL A 251 8.81 -13.49 -31.86
N SER A 252 8.37 -12.67 -30.92
CA SER A 252 9.03 -11.43 -30.51
C SER A 252 9.57 -11.51 -29.08
N VAL A 253 10.58 -10.69 -28.78
CA VAL A 253 11.02 -10.50 -27.39
C VAL A 253 9.86 -9.89 -26.60
N GLY A 254 9.55 -10.49 -25.46
CA GLY A 254 8.38 -10.18 -24.63
C GLY A 254 7.21 -11.14 -24.79
N ASP A 255 7.20 -11.99 -25.83
CA ASP A 255 6.14 -12.97 -26.03
C ASP A 255 6.23 -14.11 -25.01
N VAL A 256 5.07 -14.68 -24.69
CA VAL A 256 4.94 -15.84 -23.81
C VAL A 256 4.85 -17.10 -24.67
N VAL A 257 5.74 -18.05 -24.41
CA VAL A 257 5.85 -19.35 -25.09
C VAL A 257 5.70 -20.48 -24.07
N LYS A 258 5.27 -21.64 -24.54
CA LYS A 258 5.15 -22.86 -23.74
C LYS A 258 6.28 -23.80 -24.10
N ILE A 259 6.96 -24.35 -23.10
CA ILE A 259 8.00 -25.37 -23.31
C ILE A 259 7.33 -26.70 -23.60
N THR A 260 7.64 -27.26 -24.76
CA THR A 260 7.05 -28.51 -25.27
C THR A 260 8.06 -29.66 -25.27
N GLU A 261 9.35 -29.35 -25.33
CA GLU A 261 10.44 -30.34 -25.24
C GLU A 261 11.64 -29.77 -24.47
N ASP A 262 12.35 -30.65 -23.78
CA ASP A 262 13.64 -30.41 -23.13
C ASP A 262 14.57 -31.57 -23.50
N ASP A 263 15.50 -31.34 -24.43
CA ASP A 263 16.37 -32.38 -24.99
C ASP A 263 17.77 -32.41 -24.35
N ASP A 264 18.01 -31.57 -23.34
CA ASP A 264 19.30 -31.43 -22.63
C ASP A 264 20.49 -31.05 -23.53
N SER A 265 20.22 -30.54 -24.75
CA SER A 265 21.24 -30.01 -25.64
C SER A 265 21.71 -28.62 -25.21
N SER A 266 22.63 -28.02 -25.98
CA SER A 266 23.10 -26.64 -25.72
C SER A 266 22.02 -25.57 -25.94
N ARG A 267 20.89 -25.91 -26.58
CA ARG A 267 19.68 -25.10 -26.70
C ARG A 267 18.48 -25.98 -26.35
N PRO A 268 18.28 -26.31 -25.06
CA PRO A 268 17.49 -27.48 -24.69
C PRO A 268 15.99 -27.32 -24.89
N PHE A 269 15.45 -26.09 -24.95
CA PHE A 269 14.01 -25.87 -24.87
C PHE A 269 13.38 -25.68 -26.23
N TYR A 270 12.58 -26.64 -26.66
CA TYR A 270 11.65 -26.45 -27.76
C TYR A 270 10.36 -25.84 -27.23
N THR A 271 9.82 -24.86 -27.96
CA THR A 271 8.66 -24.11 -27.49
C THR A 271 7.63 -23.88 -28.59
N ASP A 272 6.37 -23.75 -28.15
CA ASP A 272 5.24 -23.30 -28.95
C ASP A 272 4.73 -21.96 -28.44
N SER A 273 4.31 -21.10 -29.36
CA SER A 273 3.51 -19.90 -29.08
C SER A 273 2.16 -20.29 -28.46
N ILE A 274 1.49 -19.34 -27.79
CA ILE A 274 0.18 -19.61 -27.15
C ILE A 274 -0.91 -20.03 -28.14
N ASP A 275 -0.76 -19.66 -29.42
CA ASP A 275 -1.65 -20.08 -30.51
C ASP A 275 -1.36 -21.49 -31.04
N GLY A 276 -0.40 -22.20 -30.44
CA GLY A 276 0.00 -23.55 -30.81
C GLY A 276 0.91 -23.61 -32.04
N LYS A 277 1.41 -22.47 -32.53
CA LYS A 277 2.44 -22.46 -33.57
C LYS A 277 3.81 -22.67 -32.96
N THR A 278 4.67 -23.38 -33.67
CA THR A 278 6.06 -23.61 -33.27
C THR A 278 6.84 -22.31 -33.13
N ALA A 279 7.33 -22.01 -31.93
CA ALA A 279 8.15 -20.84 -31.66
C ALA A 279 9.66 -21.10 -31.85
N GLY A 280 10.08 -22.37 -31.78
CA GLY A 280 11.45 -22.82 -32.03
C GLY A 280 12.24 -23.12 -30.77
N TRP A 281 13.57 -23.19 -30.90
CA TRP A 281 14.50 -23.64 -29.85
C TRP A 281 15.17 -22.48 -29.13
N PHE A 282 15.16 -22.53 -27.79
CA PHE A 282 15.68 -21.49 -26.90
C PHE A 282 16.74 -22.05 -25.94
N THR A 283 17.68 -21.18 -25.54
CA THR A 283 18.57 -21.45 -24.41
C THR A 283 17.93 -21.06 -23.08
N GLU A 284 18.48 -21.57 -21.96
CA GLU A 284 18.09 -21.15 -20.60
C GLU A 284 18.19 -19.63 -20.39
N SER A 285 19.16 -18.95 -21.00
CA SER A 285 19.33 -17.50 -20.87
C SER A 285 18.38 -16.67 -21.74
N GLU A 286 17.73 -17.28 -22.73
CA GLU A 286 16.81 -16.60 -23.66
C GLU A 286 15.36 -16.61 -23.14
N LEU A 287 15.09 -17.37 -22.08
CA LEU A 287 13.78 -17.54 -21.46
C LEU A 287 13.81 -17.19 -19.97
N VAL A 288 12.75 -16.53 -19.51
CA VAL A 288 12.48 -16.33 -18.08
C VAL A 288 11.11 -16.93 -17.77
N ARG A 289 10.91 -17.50 -16.58
CA ARG A 289 9.60 -18.04 -16.20
C ARG A 289 8.52 -16.96 -16.33
N ALA A 290 7.45 -17.24 -17.08
CA ALA A 290 6.35 -16.32 -17.22
C ALA A 290 5.48 -16.36 -15.96
N THR A 291 4.99 -15.20 -15.53
CA THR A 291 4.02 -15.10 -14.43
C THR A 291 2.62 -15.54 -14.89
N ASP A 292 1.77 -15.98 -13.95
CA ASP A 292 0.39 -16.39 -14.25
C ASP A 292 -0.42 -15.27 -14.94
N GLU A 293 -0.14 -14.01 -14.59
CA GLU A 293 -0.79 -12.84 -15.20
C GLU A 293 -0.31 -12.61 -16.64
N GLU A 294 0.99 -12.71 -16.92
CA GLU A 294 1.52 -12.60 -18.29
C GLU A 294 0.95 -13.69 -19.21
N VAL A 295 0.81 -14.93 -18.70
CA VAL A 295 0.16 -16.03 -19.43
C VAL A 295 -1.31 -15.73 -19.70
N ALA A 296 -2.03 -15.20 -18.70
CA ALA A 296 -3.44 -14.84 -18.84
C ALA A 296 -3.64 -13.71 -19.86
N GLN A 297 -2.80 -12.67 -19.82
CA GLN A 297 -2.84 -11.56 -20.77
C GLN A 297 -2.60 -12.03 -22.21
N ALA A 298 -1.60 -12.87 -22.42
CA ALA A 298 -1.27 -13.36 -23.75
C ALA A 298 -2.36 -14.31 -24.30
N LYS A 299 -3.03 -15.11 -23.45
CA LYS A 299 -4.24 -15.87 -23.82
C LYS A 299 -5.43 -14.97 -24.16
N ARG A 300 -5.65 -13.88 -23.41
CA ARG A 300 -6.71 -12.89 -23.70
C ARG A 300 -6.47 -12.18 -25.03
N LYS A 301 -5.20 -11.79 -25.31
CA LYS A 301 -4.80 -11.19 -26.58
C LYS A 301 -5.07 -12.12 -27.75
N LEU A 302 -4.69 -13.40 -27.63
CA LEU A 302 -4.98 -14.40 -28.65
C LEU A 302 -6.50 -14.56 -28.90
N ALA A 303 -7.30 -14.65 -27.83
CA ALA A 303 -8.75 -14.76 -27.93
C ALA A 303 -9.40 -13.55 -28.61
N ALA A 304 -8.85 -12.34 -28.40
CA ALA A 304 -9.30 -11.12 -29.06
C ALA A 304 -8.96 -11.12 -30.56
N GLU A 305 -7.82 -11.68 -30.97
CA GLU A 305 -7.36 -11.71 -32.37
C GLU A 305 -8.02 -12.81 -33.23
N THR A 306 -8.56 -13.88 -32.65
CA THR A 306 -9.14 -15.03 -33.39
C THR A 306 -10.65 -14.98 -33.62
N THR A 307 -11.37 -13.96 -33.15
CA THR A 307 -12.84 -13.89 -33.30
C THR A 307 -13.25 -13.25 -34.63
N THR A 308 -13.83 -14.03 -35.56
CA THR A 308 -14.32 -13.60 -36.90
C THR A 308 -15.66 -12.85 -36.90
N ALA A 309 -16.21 -12.53 -35.73
CA ALA A 309 -17.39 -11.68 -35.57
C ALA A 309 -16.95 -10.28 -35.11
N ASP A 310 -17.57 -9.21 -35.62
CA ASP A 310 -17.28 -7.84 -35.18
C ASP A 310 -17.36 -7.79 -33.64
N PRO A 311 -16.27 -7.42 -32.94
CA PRO A 311 -16.18 -7.49 -31.49
C PRO A 311 -17.23 -6.64 -30.78
N ARG A 312 -17.93 -5.73 -31.46
CA ARG A 312 -19.07 -4.99 -30.90
C ARG A 312 -20.35 -5.83 -30.82
N SER A 313 -20.47 -6.86 -31.65
CA SER A 313 -21.63 -7.77 -31.70
C SER A 313 -21.81 -8.58 -30.43
N GLN A 314 -20.78 -8.61 -29.57
CA GLN A 314 -20.90 -9.20 -28.26
C GLN A 314 -21.86 -8.41 -27.36
N PHE A 315 -22.02 -7.10 -27.54
CA PHE A 315 -22.84 -6.26 -26.67
C PHE A 315 -24.28 -6.12 -27.20
N ALA A 316 -25.27 -6.27 -26.32
CA ALA A 316 -26.68 -6.08 -26.65
C ALA A 316 -27.16 -4.68 -26.25
N LYS A 317 -28.16 -4.15 -26.96
CA LYS A 317 -28.83 -2.89 -26.58
C LYS A 317 -29.54 -3.08 -25.23
N GLY A 318 -29.35 -2.15 -24.30
CA GLY A 318 -29.84 -2.20 -22.92
C GLY A 318 -28.92 -2.97 -21.97
N GLU A 319 -27.82 -3.56 -22.46
CA GLU A 319 -26.87 -4.29 -21.62
C GLU A 319 -26.07 -3.31 -20.74
N LYS A 320 -25.93 -3.63 -19.45
CA LYS A 320 -25.08 -2.87 -18.53
C LYS A 320 -23.63 -3.31 -18.69
N VAL A 321 -22.75 -2.35 -18.94
CA VAL A 321 -21.32 -2.55 -19.18
C VAL A 321 -20.51 -1.65 -18.26
N ARG A 322 -19.33 -2.09 -17.83
CA ARG A 322 -18.40 -1.24 -17.08
C ARG A 322 -17.41 -0.61 -18.06
N LEU A 323 -17.22 0.71 -17.95
CA LEU A 323 -16.14 1.38 -18.68
C LEU A 323 -14.82 1.10 -17.97
N ILE A 324 -13.89 0.42 -18.63
CA ILE A 324 -12.61 0.04 -18.00
C ILE A 324 -11.47 1.00 -18.36
N SER A 325 -11.55 1.72 -19.47
CA SER A 325 -10.51 2.66 -19.90
C SER A 325 -11.04 3.73 -20.87
N GLY A 326 -10.36 4.89 -20.90
CA GLY A 326 -10.67 6.00 -21.82
C GLY A 326 -11.67 7.04 -21.32
N GLY A 327 -12.22 6.87 -20.11
CA GLY A 327 -13.07 7.87 -19.46
C GLY A 327 -12.38 9.23 -19.30
N GLY A 328 -13.18 10.29 -19.37
CA GLY A 328 -12.73 11.68 -19.25
C GLY A 328 -12.01 12.26 -20.48
N LYS A 329 -11.85 11.47 -21.55
CA LYS A 329 -11.25 11.91 -22.81
C LYS A 329 -12.22 11.71 -23.97
N TYR A 330 -12.18 12.58 -24.97
CA TYR A 330 -13.00 12.43 -26.17
C TYR A 330 -12.75 11.06 -26.82
N PRO A 331 -13.80 10.27 -27.17
CA PRO A 331 -15.23 10.61 -27.20
C PRO A 331 -16.08 10.17 -25.97
N LEU A 332 -15.43 9.99 -24.82
CA LEU A 332 -15.99 9.60 -23.51
C LEU A 332 -15.88 10.72 -22.47
N ASN A 333 -15.94 11.99 -22.89
CA ASN A 333 -15.99 13.11 -21.96
C ASN A 333 -17.24 12.98 -21.07
N GLY A 334 -17.13 13.13 -19.75
CA GLY A 334 -18.27 12.92 -18.84
C GLY A 334 -18.65 11.46 -18.57
N TYR A 335 -17.78 10.52 -18.97
CA TYR A 335 -17.85 9.11 -18.56
C TYR A 335 -16.56 8.77 -17.82
N ASP A 336 -16.66 8.13 -16.65
CA ASP A 336 -15.50 7.78 -15.81
C ASP A 336 -15.21 6.28 -15.85
N ASN A 337 -13.93 5.93 -15.82
CA ASN A 337 -13.52 4.54 -15.69
C ASN A 337 -14.02 3.96 -14.36
N GLY A 338 -14.40 2.69 -14.36
CA GLY A 338 -14.94 1.98 -13.20
C GLY A 338 -16.45 2.11 -13.04
N LYS A 339 -17.10 3.10 -13.66
CA LYS A 339 -18.56 3.26 -13.61
C LYS A 339 -19.29 2.32 -14.58
N ILE A 340 -20.56 2.07 -14.27
CA ILE A 340 -21.46 1.22 -15.07
C ILE A 340 -22.34 2.10 -15.94
N TYR A 341 -22.42 1.76 -17.22
CA TYR A 341 -23.20 2.45 -18.24
C TYR A 341 -24.07 1.46 -19.00
N GLU A 342 -25.08 1.97 -19.70
CA GLU A 342 -25.99 1.15 -20.51
C GLU A 342 -25.63 1.28 -21.98
N VAL A 343 -25.60 0.15 -22.70
CA VAL A 343 -25.35 0.14 -24.15
C VAL A 343 -26.61 0.59 -24.89
N ALA A 344 -26.56 1.76 -25.54
CA ALA A 344 -27.66 2.26 -26.36
C ALA A 344 -27.63 1.71 -27.79
N THR A 345 -26.45 1.71 -28.42
CA THR A 345 -26.27 1.24 -29.81
C THR A 345 -24.96 0.46 -29.95
N PRO A 346 -25.00 -0.89 -29.97
CA PRO A 346 -23.79 -1.74 -30.06
C PRO A 346 -23.00 -1.53 -31.35
N LEU A 347 -23.67 -1.58 -32.50
CA LEU A 347 -23.05 -1.46 -33.82
C LEU A 347 -23.14 -0.02 -34.33
N TYR A 348 -22.53 0.94 -33.64
CA TYR A 348 -22.58 2.34 -34.06
C TYR A 348 -21.70 2.56 -35.30
N VAL A 349 -22.30 2.99 -36.41
CA VAL A 349 -21.67 2.96 -37.74
C VAL A 349 -20.95 4.24 -38.15
N SER A 350 -21.24 5.39 -37.51
CA SER A 350 -20.76 6.69 -37.97
C SER A 350 -20.19 7.53 -36.82
N HIS A 351 -18.92 7.29 -36.46
CA HIS A 351 -18.18 8.14 -35.53
C HIS A 351 -16.75 8.36 -36.05
N ASP A 352 -16.21 9.56 -35.84
CA ASP A 352 -14.86 9.96 -36.26
C ASP A 352 -13.74 9.17 -35.56
N CYS A 353 -14.09 8.33 -34.58
CA CYS A 353 -13.17 7.49 -33.81
C CYS A 353 -13.21 6.02 -34.24
N GLY A 354 -13.89 5.73 -35.36
CA GLY A 354 -14.01 4.40 -35.94
C GLY A 354 -15.17 3.58 -35.35
N HIS A 355 -14.96 2.27 -35.27
CA HIS A 355 -15.95 1.29 -34.83
C HIS A 355 -16.17 1.35 -33.30
N VAL A 356 -17.20 2.08 -32.88
CA VAL A 356 -17.53 2.32 -31.46
C VAL A 356 -18.91 1.76 -31.11
N ILE A 357 -19.16 1.68 -29.81
CA ILE A 357 -20.40 1.31 -29.12
C ILE A 357 -20.90 2.58 -28.42
N GLN A 358 -22.15 2.94 -28.67
CA GLN A 358 -22.78 4.06 -27.97
C GLN A 358 -23.26 3.60 -26.59
N ILE A 359 -22.81 4.28 -25.54
CA ILE A 359 -23.20 4.08 -24.16
C ILE A 359 -23.92 5.33 -23.61
N VAL A 360 -24.79 5.14 -22.63
CA VAL A 360 -25.57 6.20 -21.97
C VAL A 360 -25.49 6.08 -20.44
N GLY A 361 -25.85 7.15 -19.73
CA GLY A 361 -25.84 7.22 -18.27
C GLY A 361 -24.62 7.93 -17.66
N GLY A 362 -23.81 8.61 -18.48
CA GLY A 362 -22.78 9.54 -18.02
C GLY A 362 -23.28 10.96 -17.82
N ASP A 363 -22.36 11.87 -17.50
CA ASP A 363 -22.64 13.29 -17.29
C ASP A 363 -23.08 13.99 -18.58
N ILE A 364 -22.75 13.41 -19.73
CA ILE A 364 -23.26 13.83 -21.04
C ILE A 364 -24.18 12.75 -21.64
N PRO A 365 -25.16 13.12 -22.50
CA PRO A 365 -26.21 12.21 -22.94
C PRO A 365 -25.75 10.92 -23.59
N GLN A 366 -24.60 10.94 -24.27
CA GLN A 366 -24.07 9.82 -25.06
C GLN A 366 -22.54 9.81 -24.99
N GLY A 367 -21.97 8.65 -24.72
CA GLY A 367 -20.54 8.37 -24.82
C GLY A 367 -20.29 7.29 -25.87
N TYR A 368 -19.08 7.26 -26.43
CA TYR A 368 -18.72 6.30 -27.48
C TYR A 368 -17.48 5.51 -27.08
N ALA A 369 -17.64 4.23 -26.75
CA ALA A 369 -16.56 3.37 -26.30
C ALA A 369 -16.21 2.32 -27.35
N LYS A 370 -14.95 1.93 -27.48
CA LYS A 370 -14.56 0.74 -28.24
C LYS A 370 -14.88 -0.54 -27.44
N PRO A 371 -15.05 -1.71 -28.08
CA PRO A 371 -15.23 -2.99 -27.39
C PRO A 371 -14.21 -3.24 -26.28
N GLU A 372 -12.92 -2.99 -26.54
CA GLU A 372 -11.85 -3.21 -25.56
C GLU A 372 -11.90 -2.25 -24.36
N GLN A 373 -12.70 -1.19 -24.42
CA GLN A 373 -12.91 -0.23 -23.33
C GLN A 373 -14.09 -0.61 -22.44
N LEU A 374 -14.85 -1.64 -22.80
CA LEU A 374 -16.05 -2.09 -22.10
C LEU A 374 -15.87 -3.52 -21.58
N ALA A 375 -16.16 -3.72 -20.31
CA ALA A 375 -16.31 -5.06 -19.74
C ALA A 375 -17.81 -5.39 -19.63
N LYS A 376 -18.20 -6.55 -20.16
CA LYS A 376 -19.55 -7.09 -19.95
C LYS A 376 -19.76 -7.43 -18.48
N LEU A 377 -20.97 -7.17 -17.99
CA LEU A 377 -21.44 -7.66 -16.70
C LEU A 377 -22.27 -8.94 -16.90
N THR A 378 -21.75 -9.91 -17.65
CA THR A 378 -22.42 -11.21 -17.84
C THR A 378 -22.09 -12.13 -16.67
N ILE A 379 -23.13 -12.66 -16.02
CA ILE A 379 -22.99 -13.71 -15.02
C ILE A 379 -22.77 -15.02 -15.77
N GLU A 380 -21.61 -15.65 -15.58
CA GLU A 380 -21.20 -16.92 -16.18
C GLU A 380 -21.07 -18.01 -15.11
N VAL A 381 -20.99 -19.27 -15.53
CA VAL A 381 -20.67 -20.36 -14.61
C VAL A 381 -19.27 -20.14 -14.05
N GLY A 382 -19.17 -20.05 -12.72
CA GLY A 382 -17.96 -19.69 -11.99
C GLY A 382 -17.90 -18.23 -11.55
N SER A 383 -18.78 -17.36 -12.03
CA SER A 383 -18.89 -15.97 -11.59
C SER A 383 -19.24 -15.88 -10.10
N THR A 384 -18.65 -14.90 -9.42
CA THR A 384 -19.01 -14.53 -8.05
C THR A 384 -20.15 -13.52 -8.10
N VAL A 385 -21.27 -13.83 -7.46
CA VAL A 385 -22.49 -13.03 -7.50
C VAL A 385 -22.99 -12.76 -6.10
N ARG A 386 -23.64 -11.60 -5.91
CA ARG A 386 -24.34 -11.18 -4.70
C ARG A 386 -25.83 -11.35 -4.92
N LEU A 387 -26.52 -11.99 -3.97
CA LEU A 387 -27.97 -12.03 -3.96
C LEU A 387 -28.51 -10.63 -3.59
N THR A 388 -29.31 -10.02 -4.45
CA THR A 388 -29.85 -8.66 -4.25
C THR A 388 -31.36 -8.67 -4.49
N ILE A 389 -32.13 -8.62 -3.41
CA ILE A 389 -33.59 -8.53 -3.42
C ILE A 389 -34.02 -7.17 -2.86
N GLU A 390 -35.02 -6.55 -3.48
CA GLU A 390 -35.59 -5.28 -2.97
C GLU A 390 -36.13 -5.43 -1.55
N GLU A 391 -35.96 -4.39 -0.74
CA GLU A 391 -36.37 -4.38 0.67
C GLU A 391 -37.87 -4.74 0.82
N GLY A 392 -38.15 -5.69 1.71
CA GLY A 392 -39.50 -6.21 1.95
C GLY A 392 -40.00 -7.26 0.95
N LYS A 393 -39.22 -7.63 -0.07
CA LYS A 393 -39.56 -8.72 -1.00
C LYS A 393 -38.85 -10.02 -0.66
N THR A 394 -39.34 -11.11 -1.23
CA THR A 394 -38.75 -12.46 -1.12
C THR A 394 -38.34 -12.99 -2.49
N PRO A 395 -37.19 -13.69 -2.61
CA PRO A 395 -36.76 -14.31 -3.86
C PRO A 395 -37.81 -15.28 -4.38
N ARG A 396 -37.85 -15.45 -5.71
CA ARG A 396 -38.80 -16.30 -6.43
C ARG A 396 -38.83 -17.74 -5.91
N TYR A 397 -37.66 -18.25 -5.53
CA TYR A 397 -37.46 -19.62 -5.04
C TYR A 397 -37.30 -19.71 -3.51
N LYS A 398 -37.63 -18.63 -2.80
CA LYS A 398 -37.53 -18.48 -1.33
C LYS A 398 -36.08 -18.51 -0.82
N TRP A 399 -35.88 -18.01 0.40
CA TRP A 399 -34.55 -17.78 0.97
C TRP A 399 -33.76 -19.07 1.27
N GLY A 400 -34.38 -20.12 1.80
CA GLY A 400 -33.58 -21.24 2.32
C GLY A 400 -32.65 -20.77 3.46
N ASN A 401 -31.36 -21.09 3.38
CA ASN A 401 -30.29 -20.73 4.32
C ASN A 401 -29.42 -19.56 3.83
N VAL A 402 -29.88 -18.79 2.83
CA VAL A 402 -29.18 -17.58 2.35
C VAL A 402 -29.93 -16.31 2.74
N SER A 403 -29.18 -15.23 2.91
CA SER A 403 -29.65 -13.88 3.24
C SER A 403 -29.43 -12.91 2.07
N ASN A 404 -30.17 -11.80 2.08
CA ASN A 404 -29.97 -10.72 1.12
C ASN A 404 -28.56 -10.15 1.28
N GLY A 405 -27.83 -9.98 0.18
CA GLY A 405 -26.43 -9.54 0.19
C GLY A 405 -25.40 -10.66 0.28
N ASP A 406 -25.83 -11.92 0.46
CA ASP A 406 -24.91 -13.07 0.45
C ASP A 406 -24.19 -13.19 -0.88
N ILE A 407 -22.92 -13.57 -0.83
CA ILE A 407 -22.08 -13.77 -2.00
C ILE A 407 -21.88 -15.26 -2.23
N GLY A 408 -22.13 -15.69 -3.45
CA GLY A 408 -22.03 -17.08 -3.87
C GLY A 408 -21.37 -17.22 -5.23
N LYS A 409 -21.00 -18.45 -5.57
CA LYS A 409 -20.41 -18.79 -6.85
C LYS A 409 -21.43 -19.51 -7.71
N VAL A 410 -21.64 -19.02 -8.93
CA VAL A 410 -22.57 -19.67 -9.88
C VAL A 410 -22.00 -21.01 -10.32
N THR A 411 -22.77 -22.08 -10.18
CA THR A 411 -22.37 -23.46 -10.50
C THR A 411 -23.02 -23.98 -11.78
N SER A 412 -24.21 -23.49 -12.13
CA SER A 412 -24.83 -23.76 -13.43
C SER A 412 -25.79 -22.64 -13.82
N ILE A 413 -26.01 -22.46 -15.12
CA ILE A 413 -27.00 -21.52 -15.66
C ILE A 413 -27.88 -22.31 -16.63
N ASP A 414 -29.19 -22.16 -16.48
CA ASP A 414 -30.21 -22.74 -17.36
C ASP A 414 -31.26 -21.67 -17.71
N GLY A 415 -31.16 -21.12 -18.91
CA GLY A 415 -31.99 -20.01 -19.38
C GLY A 415 -31.89 -18.78 -18.48
N GLU A 416 -33.01 -18.41 -17.86
CA GLU A 416 -33.14 -17.26 -16.94
C GLU A 416 -32.84 -17.61 -15.47
N THR A 417 -32.53 -18.87 -15.19
CA THR A 417 -32.27 -19.38 -13.83
C THR A 417 -30.82 -19.80 -13.66
N ALA A 418 -30.33 -19.75 -12.42
CA ALA A 418 -28.99 -20.18 -12.07
C ALA A 418 -28.98 -21.00 -10.77
N ARG A 419 -27.98 -21.87 -10.64
CA ARG A 419 -27.59 -22.49 -9.38
C ARG A 419 -26.38 -21.77 -8.82
N VAL A 420 -26.43 -21.45 -7.54
CA VAL A 420 -25.40 -20.68 -6.86
C VAL A 420 -25.04 -21.36 -5.54
N ASP A 421 -23.75 -21.57 -5.33
CA ASP A 421 -23.21 -22.04 -4.07
C ASP A 421 -22.84 -20.86 -3.19
N PHE A 422 -23.58 -20.69 -2.11
CA PHE A 422 -23.28 -19.74 -1.03
C PHE A 422 -22.59 -20.46 0.13
N LEU A 423 -21.87 -19.71 0.97
CA LEU A 423 -21.03 -20.26 2.05
C LEU A 423 -21.80 -21.16 3.04
N GLY A 424 -23.12 -20.97 3.19
CA GLY A 424 -24.02 -21.77 4.03
C GLY A 424 -25.04 -22.63 3.27
N GLN A 425 -25.05 -22.59 1.93
CA GLN A 425 -26.00 -23.33 1.11
C GLN A 425 -25.47 -23.62 -0.29
N SER A 426 -25.34 -24.90 -0.62
CA SER A 426 -25.03 -25.36 -1.98
C SER A 426 -26.29 -25.49 -2.84
N ASP A 427 -26.12 -25.39 -4.16
CA ASP A 427 -27.15 -25.59 -5.17
C ASP A 427 -28.41 -24.70 -5.00
N TRP A 428 -28.22 -23.48 -4.50
CA TRP A 428 -29.32 -22.54 -4.30
C TRP A 428 -29.88 -22.07 -5.65
N HIS A 429 -31.20 -22.08 -5.78
CA HIS A 429 -31.88 -21.79 -7.04
C HIS A 429 -32.27 -20.31 -7.13
N ALA A 430 -31.73 -19.61 -8.12
CA ALA A 430 -31.90 -18.17 -8.31
C ALA A 430 -32.50 -17.85 -9.67
N LEU A 431 -33.21 -16.71 -9.79
CA LEU A 431 -33.30 -16.02 -11.07
C LEU A 431 -32.04 -15.20 -11.30
N LEU A 432 -31.55 -15.14 -12.55
CA LEU A 432 -30.41 -14.28 -12.90
C LEU A 432 -30.68 -12.79 -12.56
N SER A 433 -31.95 -12.36 -12.60
CA SER A 433 -32.37 -11.00 -12.23
C SER A 433 -32.30 -10.69 -10.73
N GLU A 434 -32.16 -11.70 -9.87
CA GLU A 434 -32.00 -11.56 -8.42
C GLU A 434 -30.52 -11.51 -8.01
N LEU A 435 -29.60 -11.65 -8.96
CA LEU A 435 -28.17 -11.75 -8.74
C LEU A 435 -27.44 -10.54 -9.32
N THR A 436 -26.47 -10.02 -8.58
CA THR A 436 -25.59 -8.93 -9.00
C THR A 436 -24.17 -9.44 -9.09
N LEU A 437 -23.48 -9.23 -10.22
CA LEU A 437 -22.09 -9.69 -10.38
C LEU A 437 -21.14 -8.92 -9.43
N VAL A 438 -20.37 -9.66 -8.62
CA VAL A 438 -19.35 -9.11 -7.71
C VAL A 438 -18.01 -9.09 -8.43
N THR A 439 -17.46 -7.89 -8.61
CA THR A 439 -16.21 -7.68 -9.38
C THR A 439 -14.96 -7.66 -8.50
N ASP A 440 -13.77 -7.84 -9.09
CA ASP A 440 -12.49 -7.92 -8.37
C ASP A 440 -12.20 -6.71 -7.47
N THR A 441 -12.72 -5.53 -7.79
CA THR A 441 -12.62 -4.32 -6.96
C THR A 441 -13.42 -4.42 -5.65
N GLU A 442 -14.49 -5.21 -5.61
CA GLU A 442 -15.20 -5.57 -4.36
C GLU A 442 -14.55 -6.78 -3.66
N LYS A 443 -13.74 -7.60 -4.37
CA LYS A 443 -12.95 -8.68 -3.76
C LYS A 443 -11.78 -8.16 -2.92
N THR A 444 -11.28 -6.95 -3.18
CA THR A 444 -10.15 -6.34 -2.47
C THR A 444 -10.53 -5.72 -1.12
N GLN A 445 -11.80 -5.72 -0.73
CA GLN A 445 -12.11 -5.81 0.69
C GLN A 445 -12.14 -7.29 1.06
N PRO A 446 -11.14 -7.84 1.78
CA PRO A 446 -11.34 -9.08 2.49
C PRO A 446 -12.41 -8.80 3.55
N GLN A 447 -13.68 -9.03 3.21
CA GLN A 447 -14.70 -9.31 4.20
C GLN A 447 -14.33 -10.70 4.73
N PRO A 448 -13.82 -10.81 5.98
CA PRO A 448 -13.53 -12.12 6.54
C PRO A 448 -14.80 -12.95 6.46
N LYS A 449 -14.68 -14.26 6.17
CA LYS A 449 -15.77 -15.24 6.40
C LYS A 449 -16.54 -14.79 7.63
N PRO A 450 -17.87 -14.60 7.62
CA PRO A 450 -18.59 -14.05 8.75
C PRO A 450 -18.31 -14.96 9.95
N VAL A 451 -17.35 -14.56 10.79
CA VAL A 451 -16.88 -15.36 11.91
C VAL A 451 -18.04 -15.38 12.88
N ARG A 452 -18.67 -16.55 13.03
CA ARG A 452 -19.77 -16.77 13.96
C ARG A 452 -19.38 -16.15 15.31
N PHE A 453 -20.24 -15.29 15.85
CA PHE A 453 -19.96 -14.64 17.12
C PHE A 453 -19.70 -15.70 18.19
N LYS A 454 -18.60 -15.53 18.94
CA LYS A 454 -18.31 -16.36 20.10
C LYS A 454 -18.97 -15.75 21.33
N VAL A 455 -19.41 -16.61 22.25
CA VAL A 455 -19.86 -16.18 23.57
C VAL A 455 -18.75 -15.35 24.24
N GLY A 456 -19.09 -14.15 24.69
CA GLY A 456 -18.18 -13.17 25.27
C GLY A 456 -17.79 -12.03 24.32
N GLU A 457 -18.08 -12.12 23.03
CA GLU A 457 -17.83 -11.05 22.06
C GLU A 457 -18.85 -9.92 22.15
N TYR A 458 -18.48 -8.75 21.64
CA TYR A 458 -19.31 -7.55 21.63
C TYR A 458 -19.84 -7.28 20.23
N ALA A 459 -21.05 -6.74 20.17
CA ALA A 459 -21.71 -6.39 18.92
C ALA A 459 -22.55 -5.13 19.08
N ARG A 460 -22.90 -4.52 17.94
CA ARG A 460 -23.89 -3.44 17.83
C ARG A 460 -25.10 -3.97 17.09
N THR A 461 -26.30 -3.66 17.58
CA THR A 461 -27.54 -4.10 16.92
C THR A 461 -27.79 -3.29 15.65
N ILE A 462 -28.11 -3.98 14.55
CA ILE A 462 -28.39 -3.35 13.26
C ILE A 462 -29.91 -3.15 13.07
N THR A 463 -30.74 -3.84 13.86
CA THR A 463 -32.20 -3.80 13.74
C THR A 463 -32.88 -3.65 15.11
N ASP A 464 -34.06 -3.03 15.10
CA ASP A 464 -35.00 -3.04 16.22
C ASP A 464 -35.77 -4.37 16.23
N VAL A 465 -35.15 -5.45 16.71
CA VAL A 465 -35.89 -6.69 16.93
C VAL A 465 -36.87 -6.41 18.07
N ARG A 466 -38.16 -6.68 17.88
CA ARG A 466 -39.23 -6.63 18.91
C ARG A 466 -39.53 -5.28 19.62
N LYS A 467 -38.80 -4.20 19.27
CA LYS A 467 -39.02 -2.78 19.71
C LYS A 467 -38.63 -2.47 21.17
N ASP A 468 -38.11 -3.42 21.90
CA ASP A 468 -37.58 -3.30 23.26
C ASP A 468 -36.10 -2.92 23.25
N LEU A 469 -35.29 -3.50 22.35
CA LEU A 469 -33.88 -3.15 22.21
C LEU A 469 -33.60 -2.35 20.93
N PRO A 470 -33.22 -1.05 21.03
CA PRO A 470 -33.12 -0.17 19.87
C PRO A 470 -31.90 -0.50 18.99
N LYS A 471 -32.02 -0.19 17.69
CA LYS A 471 -30.97 -0.23 16.68
C LYS A 471 -29.83 0.69 17.10
N GLY A 472 -28.61 0.20 16.94
CA GLY A 472 -27.39 0.89 17.31
C GLY A 472 -26.93 0.61 18.74
N SER A 473 -27.68 -0.20 19.50
CA SER A 473 -27.32 -0.56 20.87
C SER A 473 -26.09 -1.46 20.91
N LEU A 474 -25.21 -1.21 21.88
CA LEU A 474 -24.06 -2.06 22.14
C LEU A 474 -24.44 -3.19 23.10
N VAL A 475 -24.11 -4.41 22.70
CA VAL A 475 -24.52 -5.64 23.36
C VAL A 475 -23.35 -6.62 23.48
N LYS A 476 -23.41 -7.49 24.47
CA LYS A 476 -22.49 -8.62 24.68
C LYS A 476 -23.20 -9.93 24.37
N ILE A 477 -22.56 -10.78 23.56
CA ILE A 477 -23.07 -12.10 23.24
C ILE A 477 -22.84 -13.02 24.44
N THR A 478 -23.93 -13.53 25.02
CA THR A 478 -23.90 -14.34 26.23
C THR A 478 -24.22 -15.81 25.99
N ARG A 479 -24.90 -16.13 24.87
CA ARG A 479 -25.21 -17.50 24.44
C ARG A 479 -25.27 -17.60 22.92
N ASP A 480 -25.04 -18.81 22.43
CA ASP A 480 -25.19 -19.23 21.05
C ASP A 480 -25.98 -20.55 21.04
N ASP A 481 -27.28 -20.45 20.80
CA ASP A 481 -28.23 -21.57 20.92
C ASP A 481 -28.39 -22.36 19.61
N HIS A 482 -27.64 -21.99 18.56
CA HIS A 482 -27.62 -22.67 17.24
C HIS A 482 -28.99 -22.84 16.54
N ASP A 483 -29.97 -22.04 16.91
CA ASP A 483 -31.29 -22.01 16.29
C ASP A 483 -31.42 -20.91 15.22
N SER A 484 -32.66 -20.55 14.84
CA SER A 484 -32.94 -19.52 13.83
C SER A 484 -32.57 -18.07 14.21
N ARG A 485 -32.29 -17.81 15.50
CA ARG A 485 -31.84 -16.52 16.07
C ARG A 485 -30.88 -16.83 17.23
N PRO A 486 -29.69 -17.39 16.93
CA PRO A 486 -28.93 -18.14 17.91
C PRO A 486 -28.26 -17.28 18.98
N PHE A 487 -28.05 -15.99 18.73
CA PHE A 487 -27.22 -15.15 19.61
C PHE A 487 -28.05 -14.42 20.65
N ARG A 488 -27.91 -14.81 21.92
CA ARG A 488 -28.44 -14.03 23.03
C ARG A 488 -27.52 -12.83 23.30
N ALA A 489 -27.94 -11.65 22.89
CA ALA A 489 -27.20 -10.41 23.07
C ALA A 489 -27.82 -9.58 24.22
N VAL A 490 -27.00 -9.21 25.20
CA VAL A 490 -27.42 -8.45 26.40
C VAL A 490 -26.82 -7.06 26.34
N LEU A 491 -27.57 -6.01 26.69
CA LEU A 491 -27.02 -4.66 26.82
C LEU A 491 -25.82 -4.64 27.78
N LEU A 492 -24.88 -3.73 27.56
CA LEU A 492 -23.64 -3.68 28.36
C LEU A 492 -23.88 -3.38 29.84
N ASP A 493 -24.97 -2.66 30.16
CA ASP A 493 -25.43 -2.38 31.52
C ASP A 493 -26.23 -3.55 32.15
N GLY A 494 -26.53 -4.59 31.37
CA GLY A 494 -27.31 -5.76 31.79
C GLY A 494 -28.82 -5.52 31.89
N SER A 495 -29.32 -4.34 31.48
CA SER A 495 -30.73 -3.95 31.67
C SER A 495 -31.71 -4.75 30.82
N ASP A 496 -31.31 -5.16 29.62
CA ASP A 496 -32.17 -5.88 28.68
C ASP A 496 -31.39 -6.88 27.80
N PHE A 497 -32.10 -7.81 27.15
CA PHE A 497 -31.51 -8.77 26.22
C PHE A 497 -32.47 -9.23 25.13
N ASP A 498 -31.90 -9.56 23.96
CA ASP A 498 -32.65 -10.08 22.82
C ASP A 498 -31.88 -11.17 22.06
N TYR A 499 -32.60 -11.83 21.13
CA TYR A 499 -32.04 -12.87 20.27
C TYR A 499 -31.90 -12.39 18.82
N TYR A 500 -30.67 -12.42 18.34
CA TYR A 500 -30.29 -11.90 17.03
C TYR A 500 -29.75 -12.99 16.12
N ARG A 501 -29.89 -12.74 14.81
CA ARG A 501 -29.12 -13.40 13.77
C ARG A 501 -27.76 -12.74 13.60
N GLN A 502 -26.86 -13.42 12.92
CA GLN A 502 -25.51 -12.91 12.69
C GLN A 502 -25.51 -11.62 11.86
N ASP A 503 -26.41 -11.51 10.88
CA ASP A 503 -26.59 -10.36 9.99
C ASP A 503 -27.35 -9.19 10.64
N GLU A 504 -27.90 -9.39 11.83
CA GLU A 504 -28.55 -8.34 12.63
C GLU A 504 -27.61 -7.71 13.68
N LEU A 505 -26.34 -8.16 13.69
CA LEU A 505 -25.31 -7.76 14.63
C LEU A 505 -24.04 -7.34 13.88
N GLU A 506 -23.56 -6.13 14.16
CA GLU A 506 -22.26 -5.64 13.72
C GLU A 506 -21.22 -5.98 14.79
N ARG A 507 -20.08 -6.56 14.42
CA ARG A 507 -19.04 -6.91 15.40
C ARG A 507 -18.35 -5.66 15.93
N VAL A 508 -18.23 -5.56 17.24
CA VAL A 508 -17.59 -4.43 17.93
C VAL A 508 -16.38 -4.94 18.69
N ASP A 509 -15.26 -4.23 18.59
CA ASP A 509 -14.06 -4.60 19.33
C ASP A 509 -14.25 -4.35 20.84
N ALA A 510 -13.49 -5.08 21.65
CA ALA A 510 -13.63 -5.02 23.09
C ALA A 510 -13.24 -3.67 23.69
N GLU A 511 -12.44 -2.86 23.01
CA GLU A 511 -12.05 -1.53 23.48
C GLU A 511 -13.22 -0.56 23.30
N THR A 512 -13.82 -0.49 22.11
CA THR A 512 -15.05 0.28 21.85
C THR A 512 -16.16 -0.05 22.84
N ALA A 513 -16.35 -1.34 23.15
CA ALA A 513 -17.33 -1.74 24.16
C ALA A 513 -17.00 -1.21 25.56
N LYS A 514 -15.72 -1.25 25.99
CA LYS A 514 -15.29 -0.73 27.32
C LYS A 514 -15.50 0.78 27.44
N TRP A 515 -15.18 1.54 26.39
CA TRP A 515 -15.39 3.00 26.35
C TRP A 515 -16.89 3.35 26.37
N ALA A 516 -17.72 2.57 25.67
CA ALA A 516 -19.16 2.78 25.70
C ALA A 516 -19.81 2.51 27.07
N VAL A 517 -19.30 1.55 27.86
CA VAL A 517 -19.80 1.30 29.23
C VAL A 517 -19.68 2.55 30.11
N ILE A 518 -18.65 3.37 29.87
CA ILE A 518 -18.41 4.61 30.62
C ILE A 518 -19.05 5.83 29.94
N GLY A 519 -19.80 5.63 28.86
CA GLY A 519 -20.51 6.68 28.12
C GLY A 519 -19.59 7.60 27.31
N ARG A 520 -18.46 7.09 26.80
CA ARG A 520 -17.45 7.86 26.06
C ARG A 520 -17.04 7.19 24.74
N GLU A 521 -16.50 7.97 23.81
CA GLU A 521 -15.87 7.45 22.59
C GLU A 521 -14.47 6.90 22.86
N VAL A 522 -13.97 6.02 21.98
CA VAL A 522 -12.63 5.44 22.13
C VAL A 522 -11.57 6.54 22.04
N GLY A 523 -10.77 6.68 23.09
CA GLY A 523 -9.73 7.71 23.18
C GLY A 523 -10.23 9.06 23.68
N GLU A 524 -11.48 9.16 24.13
CA GLU A 524 -12.03 10.38 24.74
C GLU A 524 -11.60 10.49 26.21
N TYR A 525 -10.38 11.01 26.41
CA TYR A 525 -9.84 11.30 27.74
C TYR A 525 -10.32 12.66 28.27
N LYS A 526 -10.54 12.76 29.58
CA LYS A 526 -10.98 13.98 30.27
C LYS A 526 -10.04 14.36 31.42
N ASP A 527 -10.09 15.62 31.81
CA ASP A 527 -9.43 16.13 33.01
C ASP A 527 -9.84 15.29 34.24
N GLY A 528 -8.84 14.80 34.97
CA GLY A 528 -9.04 13.96 36.14
C GLY A 528 -9.11 12.45 35.89
N ASP A 529 -9.01 11.98 34.65
CA ASP A 529 -8.91 10.53 34.38
C ASP A 529 -7.64 9.93 34.99
N VAL A 530 -7.74 8.71 35.50
CA VAL A 530 -6.58 7.94 35.96
C VAL A 530 -6.14 7.02 34.84
N VAL A 531 -4.88 7.14 34.45
CA VAL A 531 -4.30 6.40 33.33
C VAL A 531 -3.01 5.69 33.72
N GLN A 532 -2.70 4.60 33.03
CA GLN A 532 -1.43 3.92 33.10
C GLN A 532 -0.54 4.37 31.94
N VAL A 533 0.68 4.81 32.22
CA VAL A 533 1.66 5.14 31.20
C VAL A 533 2.14 3.86 30.52
N VAL A 534 2.13 3.81 29.19
CA VAL A 534 2.54 2.64 28.40
C VAL A 534 3.73 2.91 27.48
N ASP A 535 4.09 4.17 27.29
CA ASP A 535 5.27 4.58 26.53
C ASP A 535 5.88 5.85 27.16
N ASP A 536 7.05 5.68 27.76
CA ASP A 536 7.81 6.74 28.43
C ASP A 536 8.89 7.39 27.54
N SER A 537 8.96 7.02 26.25
CA SER A 537 9.88 7.65 25.31
C SER A 537 9.66 9.16 25.25
N ARG A 538 10.72 9.95 25.43
CA ARG A 538 10.70 11.43 25.38
C ARG A 538 9.82 12.11 26.46
N LEU A 539 9.41 11.42 27.53
CA LEU A 539 8.85 12.04 28.73
C LEU A 539 9.97 12.74 29.54
N SER A 540 10.37 13.93 29.08
CA SER A 540 11.64 14.58 29.45
C SER A 540 11.53 15.55 30.64
N VAL A 541 11.22 15.05 31.85
CA VAL A 541 11.54 15.77 33.10
C VAL A 541 12.04 14.76 34.15
N GLY A 542 13.31 14.36 34.00
CA GLY A 542 14.07 13.66 35.06
C GLY A 542 13.76 12.17 35.29
N GLY A 543 13.01 11.48 34.41
CA GLY A 543 12.77 10.03 34.52
C GLY A 543 11.83 9.61 35.66
N THR A 544 11.01 10.54 36.16
CA THR A 544 10.16 10.37 37.35
C THR A 544 8.83 9.64 37.07
N ILE A 545 8.35 9.72 35.83
CA ILE A 545 7.18 8.97 35.32
C ILE A 545 7.71 7.95 34.31
N LYS A 546 7.47 6.67 34.57
CA LYS A 546 7.96 5.54 33.76
C LYS A 546 6.82 4.73 33.18
N ASN A 547 7.13 3.92 32.18
CA ASN A 547 6.21 2.91 31.70
C ASN A 547 5.71 2.04 32.87
N GLY A 548 4.39 1.87 32.96
CA GLY A 548 3.68 1.17 34.03
C GLY A 548 3.14 2.06 35.15
N ASP A 549 3.58 3.31 35.27
CA ASP A 549 3.11 4.22 36.32
C ASP A 549 1.64 4.60 36.15
N ILE A 550 0.94 4.75 37.27
CA ILE A 550 -0.44 5.24 37.33
C ILE A 550 -0.42 6.74 37.67
N VAL A 551 -1.03 7.55 36.81
CA VAL A 551 -1.04 9.01 36.90
C VAL A 551 -2.45 9.56 36.66
N THR A 552 -2.71 10.78 37.13
CA THR A 552 -3.95 11.51 36.83
C THR A 552 -3.71 12.48 35.68
N LEU A 553 -4.63 12.54 34.71
CA LEU A 553 -4.58 13.53 33.63
C LEU A 553 -5.05 14.89 34.12
N GLN A 554 -4.38 15.93 33.66
CA GLN A 554 -4.86 17.31 33.71
C GLN A 554 -4.91 17.87 32.28
N ASP A 555 -5.99 18.54 31.91
CA ASP A 555 -6.12 19.16 30.59
C ASP A 555 -5.03 20.22 30.37
N ALA A 556 -4.30 20.11 29.25
CA ALA A 556 -3.25 21.04 28.84
C ALA A 556 -3.59 21.77 27.52
N GLY A 557 -4.80 21.55 26.97
CA GLY A 557 -5.28 22.14 25.72
C GLY A 557 -4.94 21.30 24.48
N GLY A 558 -5.89 21.25 23.53
CA GLY A 558 -5.81 20.36 22.36
C GLY A 558 -5.96 18.89 22.75
N ASP A 559 -5.32 17.97 22.00
CA ASP A 559 -5.31 16.53 22.30
C ASP A 559 -4.14 16.14 23.24
N LEU A 560 -3.73 17.04 24.14
CA LEU A 560 -2.56 16.87 25.01
C LEU A 560 -2.96 16.97 26.49
N PHE A 561 -2.39 16.09 27.31
CA PHE A 561 -2.68 16.01 28.74
C PHE A 561 -1.41 16.08 29.57
N ARG A 562 -1.47 16.83 30.68
CA ARG A 562 -0.43 16.85 31.69
C ARG A 562 -0.60 15.66 32.65
N LEU A 563 0.45 14.85 32.78
CA LEU A 563 0.50 13.68 33.65
C LEU A 563 0.87 14.09 35.09
N GLN A 564 -0.10 14.02 36.00
CA GLN A 564 0.10 14.33 37.41
C GLN A 564 0.40 13.07 38.22
N LYS A 565 1.47 13.11 39.00
CA LYS A 565 1.86 12.07 39.97
C LYS A 565 2.10 12.74 41.32
N VAL A 566 1.70 12.08 42.40
CA VAL A 566 1.87 12.59 43.76
C VAL A 566 3.35 12.87 44.03
N GLY A 567 3.68 14.11 44.43
CA GLY A 567 5.04 14.56 44.70
C GLY A 567 5.78 15.20 43.51
N ILE A 568 5.10 15.48 42.40
CA ILE A 568 5.66 16.20 41.24
C ILE A 568 4.86 17.50 41.01
N ASP A 569 5.51 18.65 41.17
CA ASP A 569 4.87 19.98 41.07
C ASP A 569 4.56 20.40 39.62
N VAL A 570 5.26 19.83 38.63
CA VAL A 570 5.02 20.07 37.19
C VAL A 570 5.11 18.75 36.42
N GLY A 571 3.95 18.20 36.03
CA GLY A 571 3.84 16.97 35.26
C GLY A 571 4.27 17.11 33.79
N ASN A 572 4.66 16.00 33.17
CA ASN A 572 4.96 15.92 31.73
C ASN A 572 3.70 16.07 30.88
N ILE A 573 3.79 16.68 29.70
CA ILE A 573 2.68 16.71 28.73
C ILE A 573 2.84 15.50 27.79
N ALA A 574 1.75 14.77 27.57
CA ALA A 574 1.73 13.56 26.75
C ALA A 574 0.45 13.49 25.92
N SER A 575 0.56 12.89 24.74
CA SER A 575 -0.61 12.58 23.90
C SER A 575 -1.24 11.25 24.30
N PRO A 576 -2.53 11.02 23.98
CA PRO A 576 -3.27 9.78 24.23
C PRO A 576 -2.61 8.47 23.79
N ARG A 577 -1.60 8.52 22.90
CA ARG A 577 -0.84 7.33 22.48
C ARG A 577 0.05 6.75 23.58
N ARG A 578 0.36 7.53 24.61
CA ARG A 578 1.37 7.19 25.64
C ARG A 578 0.79 6.60 26.91
N PHE A 579 -0.53 6.55 27.04
CA PHE A 579 -1.20 6.04 28.23
C PHE A 579 -2.51 5.33 27.90
N LYS A 580 -2.98 4.48 28.82
CA LYS A 580 -4.23 3.74 28.72
C LYS A 580 -5.13 4.09 29.89
N LEU A 581 -6.43 4.26 29.63
CA LEU A 581 -7.40 4.54 30.68
C LEU A 581 -7.46 3.38 31.69
N VAL A 582 -7.33 3.71 32.97
CA VAL A 582 -7.46 2.78 34.10
C VAL A 582 -8.77 3.02 34.82
N THR A 583 -9.07 4.28 35.13
CA THR A 583 -10.32 4.66 35.79
C THR A 583 -10.78 6.02 35.26
N PRO A 584 -11.97 6.12 34.65
CA PRO A 584 -12.51 7.40 34.22
C PRO A 584 -12.83 8.28 35.42
N VAL A 585 -12.72 9.60 35.25
CA VAL A 585 -12.96 10.58 36.32
C VAL A 585 -14.34 10.43 36.98
N GLU A 586 -15.36 10.02 36.23
CA GLU A 586 -16.73 9.83 36.73
C GLU A 586 -16.87 8.59 37.65
N GLN A 587 -15.91 7.66 37.63
CA GLN A 587 -15.92 6.47 38.49
C GLN A 587 -14.94 6.56 39.66
N ARG A 588 -14.32 7.73 39.86
CA ARG A 588 -13.37 7.96 40.95
C ARG A 588 -14.09 8.18 42.27
N PHE A 589 -13.82 7.31 43.24
CA PHE A 589 -14.38 7.43 44.59
C PHE A 589 -14.05 8.77 45.28
N ASP A 590 -12.91 9.38 44.99
CA ASP A 590 -12.51 10.68 45.56
C ASP A 590 -13.22 11.89 44.92
N ARG A 591 -13.94 11.68 43.81
CA ARG A 591 -14.71 12.71 43.10
C ARG A 591 -16.20 12.40 42.95
N MET A 592 -16.67 11.26 43.46
CA MET A 592 -18.09 10.98 43.61
C MET A 592 -18.66 11.87 44.71
N GLU A 593 -19.45 12.87 44.32
CA GLU A 593 -20.30 13.61 45.26
C GLU A 593 -21.32 12.63 45.88
N LEU A 594 -21.50 12.70 47.19
CA LEU A 594 -22.35 11.79 47.99
C LEU A 594 -23.82 11.72 47.55
N THR A 595 -24.25 12.55 46.61
CA THR A 595 -25.63 12.64 46.11
C THR A 595 -26.01 11.49 45.16
N GLU A 596 -25.06 10.79 44.53
CA GLU A 596 -25.38 9.69 43.59
C GLU A 596 -25.53 8.31 44.25
N VAL A 597 -25.02 8.13 45.47
CA VAL A 597 -25.13 6.84 46.19
C VAL A 597 -26.58 6.57 46.63
N GLU A 598 -27.37 7.62 46.88
CA GLU A 598 -28.80 7.47 47.22
C GLU A 598 -29.68 7.15 46.01
N ALA A 599 -29.30 7.57 44.79
CA ALA A 599 -30.08 7.29 43.58
C ALA A 599 -30.00 5.83 43.11
N LYS A 600 -28.89 5.13 43.40
CA LYS A 600 -28.69 3.72 43.04
C LYS A 600 -29.17 2.71 44.08
N ALA A 601 -29.53 3.16 45.29
CA ALA A 601 -30.09 2.29 46.34
C ALA A 601 -31.64 2.32 46.38
N ALA A 602 -32.28 3.20 45.59
CA ALA A 602 -33.73 3.41 45.57
C ALA A 602 -34.43 3.00 44.25
N ALA A 603 -33.70 2.42 43.30
CA ALA A 603 -34.24 1.78 42.09
C ALA A 603 -33.80 0.31 42.07
#